data_AF-A0A9E5DM15-F1
#
_entry.id   AF-A0A9E5DM15-F1
#
_cell.length_a   1.000
_cell.length_b   1.000
_cell.length_c   1.000
_cell.angle_alpha   90.00
_cell.angle_beta   90.00
_cell.angle_gamma   90.00
#
_symmetry.space_group_name_H-M   'P 1'
#
loop_
_entity.id
_entity.type
_entity.pdbx_description
1 polymer ?
#
loop_
_entity_poly.entity_id
_entity_poly.type
_entity_poly.pdbx_seq_one_letter_code
_entity_poly.pdbx_strand_id
1 'polypeptide(L)'
;MVFDIPLVCTFIAIIACLYASYTDLKSGIIQNKLTFSLIGLGIVLNAVYAFMINDIWFIVTGVIFTAVIFALGYIFWKLGAWAGGDVKLFTALAALLPFYPLALSYNIWGAAFPIVSIYGFPITLIINSLLSILPFLLIYVLFIAIRRKPYLVDELLAPVKEYKKNIVLALVTTAAVSLTYVILPYLPYRTIVVSLVLIIVLSFIISKLPDMVKAVILFVFTVFALYTNIQVTVIGIVAIFLSITAIGIIRKLITSVNRKALQDDYEISDLKEGMIPAYNMYERADEVYVDDKGFFDKIKESLKNGDPTGITAPKGKLLISSMAAGLTEENITLLKKLFEENKIDPKIKIKRGVPFAPSILIGLLISLFIGDLAVILQKILYVILY
;
A
#
# COMPACT_ATOMS: atom_id res chain seq x y z
N MET A 1 43.12 -5.86 3.60
CA MET A 1 41.80 -5.54 3.04
C MET A 1 40.78 -5.93 4.08
N VAL A 2 40.14 -4.96 4.73
CA VAL A 2 38.97 -5.27 5.56
C VAL A 2 37.86 -5.59 4.56
N PHE A 3 37.39 -6.84 4.54
CA PHE A 3 36.19 -7.18 3.78
C PHE A 3 35.05 -6.32 4.33
N ASP A 4 34.48 -5.45 3.50
CA ASP A 4 33.32 -4.64 3.86
C ASP A 4 32.10 -5.57 3.90
N ILE A 5 31.85 -6.16 5.07
CA ILE A 5 30.74 -7.10 5.30
C ILE A 5 29.39 -6.48 4.90
N PRO A 6 29.08 -5.21 5.26
CA PRO A 6 27.89 -4.51 4.74
C PRO A 6 27.75 -4.54 3.22
N LEU A 7 28.84 -4.36 2.48
CA LEU A 7 28.85 -4.44 1.02
C LEU A 7 28.58 -5.87 0.53
N VAL A 8 29.20 -6.88 1.15
CA VAL A 8 28.91 -8.30 0.84
C VAL A 8 27.44 -8.64 1.09
N CYS A 9 26.89 -8.23 2.24
CA CYS A 9 25.48 -8.37 2.56
C CYS A 9 24.58 -7.71 1.51
N THR A 10 24.99 -6.55 0.98
CA THR A 10 24.27 -5.83 -0.08
C THR A 10 24.24 -6.61 -1.38
N PHE A 11 25.37 -7.17 -1.82
CA PHE A 11 25.41 -8.02 -3.02
C PHE A 11 24.55 -9.27 -2.87
N ILE A 12 24.62 -9.94 -1.70
CA ILE A 12 23.79 -11.10 -1.40
C ILE A 12 22.30 -10.71 -1.43
N ALA A 13 21.93 -9.56 -0.87
CA ALA A 13 20.56 -9.05 -0.88
C ALA A 13 20.03 -8.84 -2.31
N ILE A 14 20.83 -8.22 -3.18
CA ILE A 14 20.44 -7.97 -4.59
C ILE A 14 20.25 -9.30 -5.32
N ILE A 15 21.19 -10.24 -5.19
CA ILE A 15 21.10 -11.56 -5.84
C ILE A 15 19.89 -12.35 -5.33
N ALA A 16 19.66 -12.33 -4.01
CA ALA A 16 18.50 -12.96 -3.40
C ALA A 16 17.19 -12.38 -3.92
N CYS A 17 17.07 -11.05 -4.00
CA CYS A 17 15.89 -10.38 -4.53
C CYS A 17 15.69 -10.63 -6.03
N LEU A 18 16.76 -10.71 -6.83
CA LEU A 18 16.69 -11.10 -8.24
C LEU A 18 16.15 -12.51 -8.40
N TYR A 19 16.68 -13.46 -7.62
CA TYR A 19 16.21 -14.84 -7.64
C TYR A 19 14.76 -14.95 -7.15
N ALA A 20 14.41 -14.27 -6.05
CA ALA A 20 13.04 -14.25 -5.52
C ALA A 20 12.05 -13.65 -6.53
N SER A 21 12.43 -12.54 -7.17
CA SER A 21 11.65 -11.90 -8.25
C SER A 21 11.42 -12.86 -9.42
N TYR A 22 12.45 -13.59 -9.85
CA TYR A 22 12.33 -14.59 -10.91
C TYR A 22 11.40 -15.75 -10.53
N THR A 23 11.55 -16.32 -9.33
CA THR A 23 10.70 -17.43 -8.88
C THR A 23 9.25 -17.00 -8.65
N ASP A 24 9.04 -15.78 -8.17
CA ASP A 24 7.71 -15.19 -7.95
C ASP A 24 7.00 -14.91 -9.29
N LEU A 25 7.69 -14.36 -10.28
CA LEU A 25 7.13 -14.16 -11.62
C LEU A 25 6.80 -15.47 -12.34
N LYS A 26 7.63 -16.51 -12.17
CA LYS A 26 7.46 -17.79 -12.88
C LYS A 26 6.47 -18.73 -12.20
N SER A 27 6.53 -18.81 -10.88
CA SER A 27 5.84 -19.84 -10.09
C SER A 27 4.92 -19.27 -9.02
N GLY A 28 4.95 -17.95 -8.77
CA GLY A 28 4.16 -17.30 -7.71
C GLY A 28 4.60 -17.68 -6.29
N ILE A 29 5.80 -18.24 -6.12
CA ILE A 29 6.28 -18.79 -4.85
C ILE A 29 7.69 -18.30 -4.57
N ILE A 30 7.89 -17.77 -3.36
CA ILE A 30 9.20 -17.46 -2.79
C ILE A 30 9.63 -18.64 -1.92
N GLN A 31 10.76 -19.26 -2.27
CA GLN A 31 11.20 -20.50 -1.62
C GLN A 31 11.61 -20.27 -0.15
N ASN A 32 11.08 -21.10 0.75
CA ASN A 32 11.45 -21.09 2.17
C ASN A 32 12.96 -21.33 2.39
N LYS A 33 13.58 -22.19 1.55
CA LYS A 33 15.02 -22.46 1.63
C LYS A 33 15.85 -21.19 1.43
N LEU A 34 15.43 -20.30 0.51
CA LEU A 34 16.12 -19.03 0.28
C LEU A 34 15.97 -18.11 1.50
N THR A 35 14.73 -17.87 1.94
CA THR A 35 14.45 -16.88 3.00
C THR A 35 15.03 -17.27 4.35
N PHE A 36 14.84 -18.51 4.79
CA PHE A 36 15.40 -18.96 6.07
C PHE A 36 16.94 -19.00 6.07
N SER A 37 17.56 -19.39 4.94
CA SER A 37 19.01 -19.37 4.82
C SER A 37 19.56 -17.94 4.89
N LEU A 38 18.88 -16.98 4.26
CA LEU A 38 19.26 -15.57 4.31
C LEU A 38 19.11 -14.95 5.70
N ILE A 39 18.06 -15.31 6.46
CA ILE A 39 17.91 -14.85 7.85
C ILE A 39 19.10 -15.34 8.69
N GLY A 40 19.40 -16.63 8.63
CA GLY A 40 20.52 -17.22 9.38
C GLY A 40 21.86 -16.61 8.97
N LEU A 41 22.11 -16.52 7.66
CA LEU A 41 23.33 -15.93 7.11
C LEU A 41 23.47 -14.45 7.48
N GLY A 42 22.39 -13.67 7.44
CA GLY A 42 22.40 -12.26 7.82
C GLY A 42 22.76 -12.05 9.28
N ILE A 43 22.18 -12.84 10.19
CA ILE A 43 22.52 -12.78 11.62
C ILE A 43 23.99 -13.14 11.85
N VAL A 44 24.49 -14.20 11.19
CA VAL A 44 25.90 -14.62 11.33
C VAL A 44 26.86 -13.56 10.80
N LEU A 45 26.62 -13.02 9.59
CA LEU A 45 27.48 -11.99 9.00
C LEU A 45 27.48 -10.70 9.83
N ASN A 46 26.32 -10.26 10.31
CA ASN A 46 26.23 -9.08 11.18
C ASN A 46 26.86 -9.32 12.56
N ALA A 47 26.84 -10.55 13.08
CA ALA A 47 27.57 -10.90 14.30
C ALA A 47 29.09 -10.85 14.12
N VAL A 48 29.60 -11.36 12.99
CA VAL A 48 31.02 -11.25 12.64
C VAL A 48 31.42 -9.78 12.48
N TYR A 49 30.59 -8.98 11.80
CA TYR A 49 30.85 -7.55 11.62
C TYR A 49 30.87 -6.80 12.96
N ALA A 50 29.89 -7.03 13.83
CA ALA A 50 29.84 -6.45 15.17
C ALA A 50 31.08 -6.75 16.01
N PHE A 51 31.58 -7.98 15.92
CA PHE A 51 32.83 -8.37 16.58
C PHE A 51 34.04 -7.61 16.01
N MET A 52 34.09 -7.40 14.69
CA MET A 52 35.17 -6.63 14.05
C MET A 52 35.18 -5.15 14.45
N ILE A 53 34.00 -4.54 14.63
CA ILE A 53 33.87 -3.14 15.06
C ILE A 53 33.86 -2.97 16.58
N ASN A 54 33.96 -4.06 17.35
CA ASN A 54 33.83 -4.09 18.82
C ASN A 54 32.54 -3.41 19.35
N ASP A 55 31.45 -3.52 18.60
CA ASP A 55 30.15 -2.96 18.97
C ASP A 55 29.09 -4.06 19.09
N ILE A 56 28.89 -4.52 20.32
CA ILE A 56 27.86 -5.53 20.64
C ILE A 56 26.45 -4.99 20.46
N TRP A 57 26.24 -3.67 20.57
CA TRP A 57 24.94 -3.06 20.37
C TRP A 57 24.47 -3.21 18.93
N PHE A 58 25.39 -3.31 17.97
CA PHE A 58 25.07 -3.55 16.56
C PHE A 58 24.25 -4.83 16.34
N ILE A 59 24.60 -5.94 17.03
CA ILE A 59 23.85 -7.20 16.93
C ILE A 59 22.47 -7.05 17.57
N VAL A 60 22.43 -6.48 18.78
CA VAL A 60 21.19 -6.33 19.55
C VAL A 60 20.18 -5.50 18.76
N THR A 61 20.62 -4.36 18.23
CA THR A 61 19.80 -3.47 17.41
C THR A 61 19.39 -4.13 16.09
N GLY A 62 20.28 -4.86 15.42
CA GLY A 62 19.94 -5.63 14.21
C GLY A 62 18.88 -6.71 14.43
N VAL A 63 18.97 -7.45 15.54
CA VAL A 63 17.96 -8.45 15.94
C VAL A 63 16.63 -7.77 16.27
N ILE A 64 16.65 -6.64 16.99
CA ILE A 64 15.44 -5.86 17.28
C ILE A 64 14.78 -5.40 15.98
N PHE A 65 15.52 -4.81 15.04
CA PHE A 65 14.97 -4.41 13.74
C PHE A 65 14.36 -5.59 12.98
N THR A 66 15.06 -6.72 12.95
CA THR A 66 14.56 -7.95 12.31
C THR A 66 13.24 -8.41 12.95
N ALA A 67 13.17 -8.42 14.28
CA ALA A 67 11.98 -8.82 15.02
C ALA A 67 10.81 -7.84 14.78
N VAL A 68 11.07 -6.53 14.76
CA VAL A 68 10.07 -5.51 14.45
C VAL A 68 9.53 -5.69 13.02
N ILE A 69 10.40 -5.93 12.04
CA ILE A 69 9.99 -6.15 10.65
C ILE A 69 9.19 -7.44 10.50
N PHE A 70 9.58 -8.51 11.19
CA PHE A 70 8.79 -9.75 11.22
C PHE A 70 7.41 -9.52 11.85
N ALA A 71 7.34 -8.81 12.98
CA ALA A 71 6.07 -8.50 13.64
C ALA A 71 5.14 -7.66 12.75
N LEU A 72 5.67 -6.60 12.12
CA LEU A 72 4.94 -5.79 11.15
C LEU A 72 4.46 -6.62 9.95
N GLY A 73 5.35 -7.43 9.37
CA GLY A 73 5.00 -8.31 8.26
C GLY A 73 3.93 -9.34 8.65
N TYR A 74 4.01 -9.91 9.85
CA TYR A 74 3.01 -10.84 10.37
C TYR A 74 1.64 -10.17 10.54
N ILE A 75 1.60 -8.93 11.02
CA ILE A 75 0.37 -8.13 11.08
C ILE A 75 -0.21 -7.95 9.67
N PHE A 76 0.60 -7.54 8.68
CA PHE A 76 0.13 -7.37 7.30
C PHE A 76 -0.34 -8.67 6.66
N TRP A 77 0.32 -9.80 6.95
CA TRP A 77 -0.13 -11.12 6.50
C TRP A 77 -1.47 -11.51 7.11
N LYS A 78 -1.66 -11.28 8.42
CA LYS A 78 -2.94 -11.55 9.09
C LYS A 78 -4.07 -10.67 8.56
N LEU A 79 -3.76 -9.44 8.14
CA LEU A 79 -4.71 -8.54 7.47
C LEU A 79 -4.96 -8.91 5.99
N GLY A 80 -4.26 -9.91 5.45
CA GLY A 80 -4.37 -10.34 4.06
C GLY A 80 -3.77 -9.35 3.05
N ALA A 81 -2.93 -8.42 3.50
CA ALA A 81 -2.28 -7.42 2.65
C ALA A 81 -1.03 -7.98 1.94
N TRP A 82 -0.28 -8.87 2.60
CA TRP A 82 0.94 -9.48 2.07
C TRP A 82 0.86 -11.01 2.08
N ALA A 83 1.58 -11.64 1.14
CA ALA A 83 1.76 -13.09 1.14
C ALA A 83 2.84 -13.49 2.16
N GLY A 84 2.77 -14.75 2.64
CA GLY A 84 3.76 -15.25 3.59
C GLY A 84 5.19 -15.27 3.04
N GLY A 85 5.36 -15.34 1.71
CA GLY A 85 6.66 -15.20 1.06
C GLY A 85 7.27 -13.82 1.25
N ASP A 86 6.48 -12.76 1.05
CA ASP A 86 6.93 -11.37 1.15
C ASP A 86 7.39 -11.04 2.57
N VAL A 87 6.63 -11.48 3.58
CA VAL A 87 6.98 -11.31 5.00
C VAL A 87 8.34 -11.92 5.31
N LYS A 88 8.57 -13.14 4.84
CA LYS A 88 9.85 -13.85 5.06
C LYS A 88 10.99 -13.18 4.31
N LEU A 89 10.75 -12.67 3.10
CA LEU A 89 11.77 -11.96 2.32
C LEU A 89 12.15 -10.63 2.99
N PHE A 90 11.18 -9.83 3.45
CA PHE A 90 11.48 -8.61 4.21
C PHE A 90 12.21 -8.90 5.51
N THR A 91 11.83 -9.96 6.22
CA THR A 91 12.52 -10.39 7.45
C THR A 91 13.96 -10.80 7.15
N ALA A 92 14.19 -11.54 6.05
CA ALA A 92 15.52 -11.92 5.59
C ALA A 92 16.37 -10.70 5.23
N LEU A 93 15.80 -9.72 4.53
CA LEU A 93 16.50 -8.49 4.17
C LEU A 93 16.79 -7.61 5.39
N ALA A 94 15.90 -7.56 6.38
CA ALA A 94 16.13 -6.86 7.65
C ALA A 94 17.26 -7.52 8.47
N ALA A 95 17.31 -8.85 8.46
CA ALA A 95 18.39 -9.61 9.12
C ALA A 95 19.74 -9.43 8.43
N LEU A 96 19.74 -9.25 7.11
CA LEU A 96 20.94 -9.09 6.30
C LEU A 96 21.45 -7.64 6.28
N LEU A 97 20.53 -6.68 6.18
CA LEU A 97 20.78 -5.24 6.10
C LEU A 97 19.97 -4.48 7.18
N PRO A 98 20.30 -4.63 8.46
CA PRO A 98 19.61 -3.92 9.54
C PRO A 98 19.88 -2.40 9.52
N PHE A 99 21.03 -2.01 8.96
CA PHE A 99 21.45 -0.62 8.82
C PHE A 99 21.71 -0.27 7.37
N TYR A 100 21.83 1.03 7.11
CA TYR A 100 22.10 1.54 5.79
C TYR A 100 23.49 1.12 5.30
N PRO A 101 23.61 0.34 4.20
CA PRO A 101 24.91 0.07 3.62
C PRO A 101 25.33 1.29 2.80
N LEU A 102 26.11 2.20 3.39
CA LEU A 102 26.64 3.40 2.73
C LEU A 102 27.78 3.07 1.73
N ALA A 103 27.62 2.02 0.94
CA ALA A 103 28.64 1.55 -0.01
C ALA A 103 28.86 2.51 -1.19
N LEU A 104 27.83 3.27 -1.58
CA LEU A 104 27.85 4.22 -2.68
C LEU A 104 27.28 5.55 -2.20
N SER A 105 28.13 6.56 -2.01
CA SER A 105 27.71 7.93 -1.76
C SER A 105 28.13 8.82 -2.91
N TYR A 106 27.19 9.57 -3.49
CA TYR A 106 27.46 10.51 -4.57
C TYR A 106 26.65 11.79 -4.37
N ASN A 107 27.16 12.91 -4.88
CA ASN A 107 26.48 14.19 -4.78
C ASN A 107 25.87 14.57 -6.14
N ILE A 108 24.57 14.84 -6.16
CA ILE A 108 23.89 15.45 -7.31
C ILE A 108 23.39 16.82 -6.88
N TRP A 109 23.86 17.87 -7.55
CA TRP A 109 23.35 19.24 -7.39
C TRP A 109 23.39 19.72 -5.92
N GLY A 110 24.47 19.37 -5.21
CA GLY A 110 24.66 19.73 -3.79
C GLY A 110 23.92 18.86 -2.78
N ALA A 111 23.12 17.88 -3.22
CA ALA A 111 22.48 16.90 -2.35
C ALA A 111 23.27 15.58 -2.33
N ALA A 112 23.58 15.08 -1.13
CA ALA A 112 24.20 13.78 -0.91
C ALA A 112 23.16 12.67 -1.04
N PHE A 113 23.45 11.72 -1.93
CA PHE A 113 22.72 10.49 -2.12
C PHE A 113 23.56 9.31 -1.61
N PRO A 114 22.92 8.26 -1.07
CA PRO A 114 21.48 8.10 -0.87
C PRO A 114 20.94 8.91 0.33
N ILE A 115 19.69 9.35 0.25
CA ILE A 115 19.06 10.12 1.34
C ILE A 115 18.57 9.16 2.43
N VAL A 116 19.22 9.22 3.59
CA VAL A 116 18.94 8.33 4.73
C VAL A 116 17.77 8.85 5.57
N SER A 117 16.92 7.92 6.03
CA SER A 117 15.80 8.18 6.92
C SER A 117 16.17 7.97 8.40
N ILE A 118 15.35 8.51 9.31
CA ILE A 118 15.55 8.37 10.77
C ILE A 118 15.13 6.97 11.27
N TYR A 119 14.22 6.30 10.56
CA TYR A 119 13.58 5.06 10.99
C TYR A 119 14.30 3.77 10.51
N GLY A 120 15.46 3.90 9.89
CA GLY A 120 16.33 2.77 9.54
C GLY A 120 16.03 2.12 8.18
N PHE A 121 17.01 1.37 7.67
CA PHE A 121 17.02 0.84 6.30
C PHE A 121 15.88 -0.16 6.01
N PRO A 122 15.55 -1.13 6.89
CA PRO A 122 14.48 -2.08 6.61
C PRO A 122 13.11 -1.42 6.42
N ILE A 123 12.84 -0.33 7.14
CA ILE A 123 11.60 0.43 7.01
C ILE A 123 11.61 1.26 5.72
N THR A 124 12.73 1.91 5.38
CA THR A 124 12.92 2.58 4.08
C THR A 124 12.69 1.60 2.92
N LEU A 125 13.21 0.38 3.03
CA LEU A 125 13.00 -0.67 2.04
C LEU A 125 11.52 -1.01 1.87
N ILE A 126 10.77 -1.18 2.95
CA ILE A 126 9.32 -1.43 2.89
C ILE A 126 8.60 -0.28 2.20
N ILE A 127 8.87 0.97 2.61
CA ILE A 127 8.24 2.17 2.05
C ILE A 127 8.53 2.27 0.55
N ASN A 128 9.79 2.12 0.15
CA ASN A 128 10.19 2.17 -1.25
C ASN A 128 9.57 1.03 -2.06
N SER A 129 9.48 -0.18 -1.49
CA SER A 129 8.81 -1.32 -2.14
C SER A 129 7.33 -1.04 -2.37
N LEU A 130 6.63 -0.50 -1.36
CA LEU A 130 5.21 -0.11 -1.45
C LEU A 130 4.96 1.05 -2.42
N LEU A 131 5.88 2.02 -2.51
CA LEU A 131 5.76 3.11 -3.47
C LEU A 131 6.06 2.63 -4.90
N SER A 132 7.02 1.72 -5.05
CA SER A 132 7.41 1.17 -6.36
C SER A 132 6.38 0.22 -6.98
N ILE A 133 5.52 -0.42 -6.19
CA ILE A 133 4.47 -1.27 -6.76
C ILE A 133 3.38 -0.43 -7.44
N LEU A 134 3.13 0.81 -7.01
CA LEU A 134 2.08 1.65 -7.58
C LEU A 134 2.22 1.84 -9.11
N PRO A 135 3.37 2.27 -9.66
CA PRO A 135 3.53 2.38 -11.11
C PRO A 135 3.42 1.03 -11.82
N PHE A 136 4.00 -0.04 -11.26
CA PHE A 136 3.90 -1.38 -11.84
C PHE A 136 2.45 -1.87 -11.91
N LEU A 137 1.71 -1.76 -10.81
CA LEU A 137 0.31 -2.15 -10.70
C LEU A 137 -0.58 -1.29 -11.60
N LEU A 138 -0.30 0.02 -11.72
CA LEU A 138 -0.99 0.89 -12.66
C LEU A 138 -0.80 0.41 -14.10
N ILE A 139 0.43 0.13 -14.53
CA ILE A 139 0.72 -0.35 -15.89
C ILE A 139 0.08 -1.72 -16.13
N TYR A 140 0.19 -2.64 -15.17
CA TYR A 140 -0.35 -4.00 -15.29
C TYR A 140 -1.88 -4.02 -15.36
N VAL A 141 -2.55 -3.27 -14.48
CA VAL A 141 -4.01 -3.13 -14.48
C VAL A 141 -4.47 -2.41 -15.74
N LEU A 142 -3.76 -1.38 -16.21
CA LEU A 142 -4.08 -0.69 -17.45
C LEU A 142 -3.94 -1.63 -18.65
N PHE A 143 -2.92 -2.48 -18.69
CA PHE A 143 -2.74 -3.49 -19.73
C PHE A 143 -3.93 -4.47 -19.77
N ILE A 144 -4.35 -5.00 -18.62
CA ILE A 144 -5.51 -5.89 -18.51
C ILE A 144 -6.79 -5.14 -18.91
N ALA A 145 -6.97 -3.92 -18.43
CA ALA A 145 -8.14 -3.11 -18.72
C ALA A 145 -8.26 -2.85 -20.22
N ILE A 146 -7.20 -2.42 -20.89
CA ILE A 146 -7.22 -2.15 -22.35
C ILE A 146 -7.44 -3.44 -23.16
N ARG A 147 -6.80 -4.56 -22.79
CA ARG A 147 -6.80 -5.78 -23.62
C ARG A 147 -7.99 -6.70 -23.36
N ARG A 148 -8.48 -6.77 -22.13
CA ARG A 148 -9.47 -7.79 -21.70
C ARG A 148 -10.75 -7.20 -21.12
N LYS A 149 -10.66 -6.09 -20.38
CA LYS A 149 -11.78 -5.54 -19.60
C LYS A 149 -11.88 -4.00 -19.78
N PRO A 150 -12.25 -3.50 -20.97
CA PRO A 150 -12.17 -2.07 -21.32
C PRO A 150 -13.00 -1.16 -20.42
N TYR A 151 -14.12 -1.66 -19.89
CA TYR A 151 -14.96 -0.93 -18.92
C TYR A 151 -14.20 -0.52 -17.64
N LEU A 152 -13.09 -1.21 -17.30
CA LEU A 152 -12.25 -0.85 -16.16
C LEU A 152 -11.42 0.42 -16.40
N VAL A 153 -11.12 0.76 -17.66
CA VAL A 153 -10.43 2.01 -18.00
C VAL A 153 -11.32 3.20 -17.65
N ASP A 154 -12.61 3.10 -17.97
CA ASP A 154 -13.59 4.13 -17.65
C ASP A 154 -13.77 4.30 -16.13
N GLU A 155 -13.73 3.20 -15.39
CA GLU A 155 -13.78 3.23 -13.92
C GLU A 155 -12.51 3.83 -13.29
N LEU A 156 -11.34 3.55 -13.85
CA LEU A 156 -10.05 4.11 -13.40
C LEU A 156 -9.95 5.61 -13.67
N LEU A 157 -10.42 6.05 -14.84
CA LEU A 157 -10.42 7.44 -15.27
C LEU A 157 -11.66 8.22 -14.81
N ALA A 158 -12.59 7.59 -14.08
CA ALA A 158 -13.76 8.26 -13.53
C ALA A 158 -13.42 9.55 -12.75
N PRO A 159 -12.37 9.61 -11.91
CA PRO A 159 -11.98 10.85 -11.24
C PRO A 159 -11.59 11.98 -12.21
N VAL A 160 -11.04 11.66 -13.38
CA VAL A 160 -10.72 12.65 -14.42
C VAL A 160 -12.00 13.12 -15.12
N LYS A 161 -12.92 12.19 -15.42
CA LYS A 161 -14.22 12.52 -16.04
C LYS A 161 -15.12 13.33 -15.10
N GLU A 162 -15.02 13.09 -13.79
CA GLU A 162 -15.70 13.84 -12.73
C GLU A 162 -15.01 15.19 -12.40
N TYR A 163 -14.33 15.83 -13.37
CA TYR A 163 -13.58 17.07 -13.16
C TYR A 163 -14.40 18.18 -12.49
N LYS A 164 -15.70 18.32 -12.83
CA LYS A 164 -16.59 19.33 -12.21
C LYS A 164 -16.65 19.18 -10.69
N LYS A 165 -16.78 17.94 -10.21
CA LYS A 165 -16.84 17.62 -8.78
C LYS A 165 -15.49 17.87 -8.11
N ASN A 166 -14.39 17.50 -8.77
CA ASN A 166 -13.04 17.73 -8.23
C ASN A 166 -12.70 19.22 -8.17
N ILE A 167 -13.12 20.03 -9.15
CA ILE A 167 -12.97 21.49 -9.12
C ILE A 167 -13.76 22.08 -7.95
N VAL A 168 -15.03 21.68 -7.78
CA VAL A 168 -15.82 22.15 -6.63
C VAL A 168 -15.15 21.77 -5.32
N LEU A 169 -14.63 20.55 -5.19
CA LEU A 169 -13.90 20.13 -3.99
C LEU A 169 -12.63 20.95 -3.77
N ALA A 170 -11.86 21.24 -4.84
CA ALA A 170 -10.66 22.07 -4.77
C ALA A 170 -10.99 23.51 -4.32
N LEU A 171 -12.11 24.07 -4.80
CA LEU A 171 -12.59 25.38 -4.36
C LEU A 171 -13.06 25.34 -2.90
N VAL A 172 -13.75 24.27 -2.47
CA VAL A 172 -14.15 24.07 -1.06
C VAL A 172 -12.92 24.05 -0.15
N THR A 173 -11.89 23.28 -0.52
CA THR A 173 -10.65 23.23 0.25
C THR A 173 -9.91 24.57 0.24
N THR A 174 -9.92 25.29 -0.89
CA THR A 174 -9.30 26.62 -0.98
C THR A 174 -10.01 27.61 -0.07
N ALA A 175 -11.34 27.65 -0.11
CA ALA A 175 -12.15 28.48 0.79
C ALA A 175 -11.91 28.13 2.26
N ALA A 176 -11.81 26.83 2.60
CA ALA A 176 -11.50 26.38 3.95
C ALA A 176 -10.09 26.81 4.41
N VAL A 177 -9.09 26.77 3.53
CA VAL A 177 -7.73 27.27 3.80
C VAL A 177 -7.75 28.78 4.03
N SER A 178 -8.45 29.54 3.20
CA SER A 178 -8.58 31.00 3.35
C SER A 178 -9.31 31.39 4.62
N LEU A 179 -10.39 30.70 4.96
CA LEU A 179 -11.12 30.91 6.20
C LEU A 179 -10.27 30.52 7.43
N THR A 180 -9.50 29.43 7.33
CA THR A 180 -8.53 29.03 8.35
C THR A 180 -7.50 30.14 8.57
N TYR A 181 -6.96 30.71 7.49
CA TYR A 181 -6.00 31.81 7.57
C TYR A 181 -6.57 33.04 8.28
N VAL A 182 -7.86 33.34 8.08
CA VAL A 182 -8.54 34.46 8.77
C VAL A 182 -8.80 34.16 10.25
N ILE A 183 -9.16 32.92 10.60
CA ILE A 183 -9.51 32.54 11.99
C ILE A 183 -8.26 32.34 12.86
N LEU A 184 -7.18 31.78 12.30
CA LEU A 184 -6.01 31.33 13.05
C LEU A 184 -5.35 32.41 13.94
N PRO A 185 -5.27 33.70 13.53
CA PRO A 185 -4.74 34.76 14.39
C PRO A 185 -5.51 34.95 15.71
N TYR A 186 -6.80 34.61 15.74
CA TYR A 186 -7.65 34.76 16.93
C TYR A 186 -7.60 33.54 17.86
N LEU A 187 -6.94 32.46 17.46
CA LEU A 187 -6.79 31.27 18.29
C LEU A 187 -5.52 31.34 19.15
N PRO A 188 -5.56 30.86 20.41
CA PRO A 188 -4.41 30.86 21.31
C PRO A 188 -3.30 29.89 20.85
N TYR A 189 -3.66 28.80 20.17
CA TYR A 189 -2.72 27.76 19.73
C TYR A 189 -2.59 27.74 18.21
N ARG A 190 -1.49 28.30 17.68
CA ARG A 190 -1.22 28.43 16.24
C ARG A 190 -0.28 27.34 15.71
N THR A 191 -0.62 26.08 15.96
CA THR A 191 0.19 24.94 15.47
C THR A 191 -0.29 24.47 14.10
N ILE A 192 0.61 23.83 13.35
CA ILE A 192 0.29 23.20 12.05
C ILE A 192 -0.82 22.15 12.21
N VAL A 193 -0.85 21.44 13.34
CA VAL A 193 -1.89 20.43 13.60
C VAL A 193 -3.26 21.09 13.72
N VAL A 194 -3.35 22.22 14.43
CA VAL A 194 -4.61 22.98 14.58
C VAL A 194 -5.09 23.50 13.21
N SER A 195 -4.19 24.01 12.36
CA SER A 195 -4.58 24.48 11.03
C SER A 195 -5.09 23.34 10.13
N LEU A 196 -4.44 22.18 10.14
CA LEU A 196 -4.90 21.00 9.38
C LEU A 196 -6.27 20.51 9.85
N VAL A 197 -6.47 20.41 11.16
CA VAL A 197 -7.77 20.03 11.74
C VAL A 197 -8.85 21.01 11.32
N LEU A 198 -8.57 22.32 11.39
CA LEU A 198 -9.53 23.35 11.01
C LEU A 198 -9.87 23.29 9.52
N ILE A 199 -8.88 23.11 8.65
CA ILE A 199 -9.10 22.94 7.20
C ILE A 199 -10.02 21.75 6.93
N ILE A 200 -9.78 20.60 7.58
CA ILE A 200 -10.61 19.40 7.41
C ILE A 200 -12.05 19.65 7.87
N VAL A 201 -12.21 20.22 9.07
CA VAL A 201 -13.53 20.49 9.66
C VAL A 201 -14.31 21.51 8.82
N LEU A 202 -13.67 22.61 8.42
CA LEU A 202 -14.31 23.64 7.58
C LEU A 202 -14.63 23.10 6.19
N SER A 203 -13.74 22.32 5.57
CA SER A 203 -14.01 21.68 4.28
C SER A 203 -15.23 20.77 4.38
N PHE A 204 -15.35 20.00 5.47
CA PHE A 204 -16.50 19.15 5.72
C PHE A 204 -17.78 19.97 5.90
N ILE A 205 -17.77 21.02 6.73
CA ILE A 205 -18.93 21.91 6.96
C ILE A 205 -19.37 22.56 5.64
N ILE A 206 -18.45 23.20 4.91
CA ILE A 206 -18.75 23.89 3.64
C ILE A 206 -19.31 22.90 2.61
N SER A 207 -18.78 21.67 2.55
CA SER A 207 -19.26 20.65 1.61
C SER A 207 -20.73 20.25 1.83
N LYS A 208 -21.24 20.39 3.07
CA LYS A 208 -22.59 20.01 3.48
C LYS A 208 -23.61 21.15 3.39
N LEU A 209 -23.18 22.37 3.07
CA LEU A 209 -24.09 23.50 2.95
C LEU A 209 -25.02 23.39 1.72
N PRO A 210 -26.22 24.01 1.76
CA PRO A 210 -27.08 24.16 0.60
C PRO A 210 -26.35 24.82 -0.57
N ASP A 211 -26.67 24.46 -1.80
CA ASP A 211 -25.86 24.83 -2.97
C ASP A 211 -25.70 26.34 -3.17
N MET A 212 -26.74 27.14 -2.91
CA MET A 212 -26.63 28.61 -2.97
C MET A 212 -25.67 29.16 -1.91
N VAL A 213 -25.80 28.72 -0.65
CA VAL A 213 -24.95 29.17 0.46
C VAL A 213 -23.49 28.75 0.23
N LYS A 214 -23.29 27.52 -0.23
CA LYS A 214 -21.98 26.99 -0.62
C LYS A 214 -21.36 27.84 -1.72
N ALA A 215 -22.09 28.15 -2.79
CA ALA A 215 -21.59 28.96 -3.89
C ALA A 215 -21.17 30.37 -3.43
N VAL A 216 -21.95 31.02 -2.56
CA VAL A 216 -21.62 32.35 -2.01
C VAL A 216 -20.33 32.28 -1.18
N ILE A 217 -20.21 31.31 -0.28
CA ILE A 217 -19.01 31.13 0.55
C ILE A 217 -17.78 30.87 -0.33
N LEU A 218 -17.90 29.95 -1.30
CA LEU A 218 -16.82 29.67 -2.24
C LEU A 218 -16.39 30.92 -2.98
N PHE A 219 -17.33 31.72 -3.49
CA PHE A 219 -17.02 32.95 -4.19
C PHE A 219 -16.29 33.94 -3.27
N VAL A 220 -16.85 34.26 -2.11
CA VAL A 220 -16.28 35.26 -1.17
C VAL A 220 -14.86 34.88 -0.76
N PHE A 221 -14.64 33.64 -0.31
CA PHE A 221 -13.33 33.24 0.20
C PHE A 221 -12.30 32.98 -0.91
N THR A 222 -12.73 32.55 -2.10
CA THR A 222 -11.81 32.41 -3.23
C THR A 222 -11.39 33.78 -3.76
N VAL A 223 -12.30 34.75 -3.85
CA VAL A 223 -11.96 36.14 -4.22
C VAL A 223 -11.04 36.76 -3.19
N PHE A 224 -11.32 36.56 -1.90
CA PHE A 224 -10.42 36.99 -0.82
C PHE A 224 -9.03 36.37 -0.97
N ALA A 225 -8.93 35.06 -1.24
CA ALA A 225 -7.66 34.38 -1.45
C ALA A 225 -6.88 34.99 -2.63
N LEU A 226 -7.54 35.17 -3.78
CA LEU A 226 -6.96 35.77 -4.97
C LEU A 226 -6.48 37.20 -4.72
N TYR A 227 -7.22 37.98 -3.94
CA TYR A 227 -6.83 39.33 -3.55
C TYR A 227 -5.59 39.33 -2.65
N THR A 228 -5.48 38.40 -1.70
CA THR A 228 -4.32 38.32 -0.81
C THR A 228 -3.04 37.88 -1.53
N ASN A 229 -3.11 36.86 -2.37
CA ASN A 229 -1.97 36.39 -3.15
C ASN A 229 -2.42 35.60 -4.37
N ILE A 230 -2.47 36.26 -5.54
CA ILE A 230 -2.97 35.66 -6.78
C ILE A 230 -2.14 34.45 -7.23
N GLN A 231 -0.81 34.55 -7.18
CA GLN A 231 0.08 33.49 -7.66
C GLN A 231 -0.06 32.23 -6.80
N VAL A 232 0.03 32.38 -5.48
CA VAL A 232 -0.10 31.23 -4.55
C VAL A 232 -1.49 30.61 -4.63
N THR A 233 -2.54 31.42 -4.75
CA THR A 233 -3.92 30.91 -4.82
C THR A 233 -4.18 30.13 -6.10
N VAL A 234 -3.76 30.64 -7.26
CA VAL A 234 -3.96 29.94 -8.55
C VAL A 234 -3.16 28.64 -8.58
N ILE A 235 -1.89 28.67 -8.18
CA ILE A 235 -1.04 27.46 -8.09
C ILE A 235 -1.66 26.47 -7.09
N GLY A 236 -2.12 26.95 -5.93
CA GLY A 236 -2.77 26.14 -4.91
C GLY A 236 -4.03 25.44 -5.40
N ILE A 237 -4.94 26.15 -6.08
CA ILE A 237 -6.16 25.56 -6.65
C ILE A 237 -5.81 24.46 -7.65
N VAL A 238 -4.87 24.73 -8.57
CA VAL A 238 -4.44 23.74 -9.57
C VAL A 238 -3.78 22.54 -8.90
N ALA A 239 -2.87 22.76 -7.96
CA ALA A 239 -2.18 21.70 -7.23
C ALA A 239 -3.16 20.83 -6.43
N ILE A 240 -4.13 21.43 -5.74
CA ILE A 240 -5.16 20.71 -5.00
C ILE A 240 -6.05 19.91 -5.96
N PHE A 241 -6.48 20.50 -7.07
CA PHE A 241 -7.29 19.80 -8.07
C PHE A 241 -6.57 18.57 -8.65
N LEU A 242 -5.29 18.73 -9.03
CA LEU A 242 -4.46 17.63 -9.51
C LEU A 242 -4.26 16.56 -8.44
N SER A 243 -4.02 16.97 -7.19
CA SER A 243 -3.84 16.07 -6.06
C SER A 243 -5.11 15.25 -5.77
N ILE A 244 -6.28 15.89 -5.72
CA ILE A 244 -7.58 15.21 -5.54
C ILE A 244 -7.81 14.19 -6.65
N THR A 245 -7.53 14.58 -7.90
CA THR A 245 -7.71 13.71 -9.07
C THR A 245 -6.75 12.53 -9.01
N ALA A 246 -5.46 12.76 -8.72
CA ALA A 246 -4.46 11.72 -8.58
C ALA A 246 -4.78 10.74 -7.45
N ILE A 247 -5.14 11.24 -6.26
CA ILE A 247 -5.58 10.42 -5.12
C ILE A 247 -6.83 9.62 -5.48
N GLY A 248 -7.77 10.21 -6.22
CA GLY A 248 -8.96 9.53 -6.73
C GLY A 248 -8.61 8.34 -7.63
N ILE A 249 -7.67 8.53 -8.57
CA ILE A 249 -7.19 7.48 -9.47
C ILE A 249 -6.48 6.38 -8.67
N ILE A 250 -5.57 6.74 -7.78
CA ILE A 250 -4.85 5.79 -6.91
C ILE A 250 -5.83 4.98 -6.06
N ARG A 251 -6.84 5.63 -5.48
CA ARG A 251 -7.89 4.95 -4.70
C ARG A 251 -8.65 3.95 -5.56
N LYS A 252 -9.09 4.34 -6.77
CA LYS A 252 -9.79 3.45 -7.70
C LYS A 252 -8.92 2.28 -8.14
N LEU A 253 -7.65 2.56 -8.42
CA LEU A 253 -6.64 1.56 -8.75
C LEU A 253 -6.55 0.51 -7.64
N ILE A 254 -6.22 0.90 -6.41
CA ILE A 254 -6.00 -0.03 -5.28
C ILE A 254 -7.28 -0.79 -4.90
N THR A 255 -8.46 -0.19 -5.04
CA THR A 255 -9.72 -0.77 -4.55
C THR A 255 -10.46 -1.58 -5.62
N SER A 256 -11.31 -0.93 -6.42
CA SER A 256 -12.28 -1.61 -7.28
C SER A 256 -11.65 -2.11 -8.57
N VAL A 257 -10.77 -1.34 -9.19
CA VAL A 257 -10.19 -1.66 -10.50
C VAL A 257 -9.23 -2.83 -10.37
N ASN A 258 -8.29 -2.80 -9.42
CA ASN A 258 -7.39 -3.92 -9.16
C ASN A 258 -8.14 -5.20 -8.82
N ARG A 259 -9.14 -5.12 -7.93
CA ARG A 259 -9.97 -6.29 -7.56
C ARG A 259 -10.66 -6.93 -8.77
N LYS A 260 -11.29 -6.13 -9.64
CA LYS A 260 -11.99 -6.63 -10.84
C LYS A 260 -11.04 -7.08 -11.96
N ALA A 261 -9.92 -6.38 -12.14
CA ALA A 261 -8.92 -6.72 -13.14
C ALA A 261 -8.28 -8.08 -12.85
N LEU A 262 -7.96 -8.34 -11.58
CA LEU A 262 -7.28 -9.55 -11.11
C LEU A 262 -8.20 -10.73 -10.81
N GLN A 263 -9.52 -10.58 -10.96
CA GLN A 263 -10.48 -11.67 -10.73
C GLN A 263 -11.05 -12.17 -12.05
N ASP A 264 -10.94 -13.47 -12.29
CA ASP A 264 -11.56 -14.13 -13.44
C ASP A 264 -12.51 -15.23 -12.98
N ASP A 265 -13.56 -15.47 -13.76
CA ASP A 265 -14.53 -16.53 -13.52
C ASP A 265 -13.99 -17.86 -14.08
N TYR A 266 -13.97 -18.89 -13.25
CA TYR A 266 -13.61 -20.27 -13.61
C TYR A 266 -14.79 -21.20 -13.37
N GLU A 267 -14.96 -22.20 -14.24
CA GLU A 267 -15.91 -23.29 -13.99
C GLU A 267 -15.37 -24.22 -12.91
N ILE A 268 -16.26 -24.83 -12.14
CA ILE A 268 -15.89 -25.73 -11.03
C ILE A 268 -15.10 -26.96 -11.52
N SER A 269 -15.35 -27.40 -12.77
CA SER A 269 -14.59 -28.44 -13.45
C SER A 269 -13.12 -28.07 -13.71
N ASP A 270 -12.84 -26.79 -13.91
CA ASP A 270 -11.53 -26.27 -14.32
C ASP A 270 -10.65 -25.85 -13.14
N LEU A 271 -11.17 -25.99 -11.91
CA LEU A 271 -10.44 -25.65 -10.69
C LEU A 271 -9.23 -26.57 -10.51
N LYS A 272 -8.08 -25.94 -10.22
CA LYS A 272 -6.82 -26.62 -9.93
C LYS A 272 -6.34 -26.25 -8.54
N GLU A 273 -5.56 -27.16 -7.94
CA GLU A 273 -4.90 -26.91 -6.67
C GLU A 273 -4.06 -25.62 -6.75
N GLY A 274 -4.08 -24.83 -5.68
CA GLY A 274 -3.36 -23.56 -5.58
C GLY A 274 -4.09 -22.35 -6.18
N MET A 275 -5.23 -22.53 -6.86
CA MET A 275 -6.07 -21.38 -7.26
C MET A 275 -6.62 -20.65 -6.02
N ILE A 276 -6.58 -19.31 -6.01
CA ILE A 276 -6.98 -18.51 -4.84
C ILE A 276 -8.42 -18.01 -5.00
N PRO A 277 -9.38 -18.43 -4.16
CA PRO A 277 -10.76 -17.95 -4.23
C PRO A 277 -10.86 -16.44 -3.96
N ALA A 278 -11.77 -15.78 -4.67
CA ALA A 278 -11.97 -14.34 -4.50
C ALA A 278 -12.63 -13.96 -3.16
N TYR A 279 -13.35 -14.88 -2.55
CA TYR A 279 -14.19 -14.67 -1.36
C TYR A 279 -14.14 -15.88 -0.43
N ASN A 280 -14.45 -15.66 0.84
CA ASN A 280 -14.61 -16.76 1.80
C ASN A 280 -16.01 -17.37 1.64
N MET A 281 -16.13 -18.68 1.80
CA MET A 281 -17.42 -19.37 1.85
C MET A 281 -17.65 -19.93 3.25
N TYR A 282 -18.84 -19.69 3.79
CA TYR A 282 -19.28 -20.19 5.09
C TYR A 282 -20.53 -21.04 4.95
N GLU A 283 -20.66 -22.07 5.78
CA GLU A 283 -21.87 -22.86 5.90
C GLU A 283 -22.63 -22.47 7.17
N ARG A 284 -23.91 -22.15 7.03
CA ARG A 284 -24.80 -21.91 8.17
C ARG A 284 -26.18 -22.48 7.85
N ALA A 285 -26.66 -23.39 8.72
CA ALA A 285 -27.99 -24.02 8.58
C ALA A 285 -28.24 -24.61 7.17
N ASP A 286 -27.29 -25.41 6.68
CA ASP A 286 -27.29 -26.07 5.35
C ASP A 286 -27.28 -25.14 4.13
N GLU A 287 -27.17 -23.82 4.32
CA GLU A 287 -26.98 -22.84 3.25
C GLU A 287 -25.52 -22.34 3.18
N VAL A 288 -25.03 -22.16 1.95
CA VAL A 288 -23.69 -21.65 1.67
C VAL A 288 -23.74 -20.15 1.46
N TYR A 289 -23.03 -19.41 2.31
CA TYR A 289 -22.92 -17.95 2.24
C TYR A 289 -21.56 -17.53 1.71
N VAL A 290 -21.59 -16.67 0.69
CA VAL A 290 -20.39 -16.02 0.13
C VAL A 290 -20.14 -14.69 0.83
N ASP A 291 -18.96 -14.52 1.41
CA ASP A 291 -18.49 -13.27 1.98
C ASP A 291 -17.52 -12.58 1.02
N ASP A 292 -18.09 -11.71 0.18
CA ASP A 292 -17.37 -10.91 -0.80
C ASP A 292 -16.99 -9.50 -0.27
N LYS A 293 -17.27 -9.20 1.00
CA LYS A 293 -17.09 -7.87 1.57
C LYS A 293 -15.64 -7.63 1.99
N GLY A 294 -15.12 -6.44 1.67
CA GLY A 294 -13.80 -6.02 2.11
C GLY A 294 -13.74 -5.74 3.62
N PHE A 295 -12.54 -5.73 4.19
CA PHE A 295 -12.32 -5.41 5.61
C PHE A 295 -12.95 -4.08 6.04
N PHE A 296 -12.79 -3.03 5.21
CA PHE A 296 -13.39 -1.71 5.47
C PHE A 296 -14.93 -1.71 5.36
N ASP A 297 -15.50 -2.56 4.51
CA ASP A 297 -16.95 -2.67 4.39
C ASP A 297 -17.55 -3.30 5.66
N LYS A 298 -16.86 -4.29 6.23
CA LYS A 298 -17.22 -4.91 7.51
C LYS A 298 -17.14 -3.92 8.68
N ILE A 299 -16.10 -3.09 8.73
CA ILE A 299 -15.99 -2.02 9.73
C ILE A 299 -17.14 -1.02 9.60
N LYS A 300 -17.45 -0.59 8.37
CA LYS A 300 -18.53 0.35 8.12
C LYS A 300 -19.90 -0.22 8.51
N GLU A 301 -20.14 -1.50 8.24
CA GLU A 301 -21.38 -2.20 8.58
C GLU A 301 -21.50 -2.45 10.09
N SER A 302 -20.40 -2.84 10.75
CA SER A 302 -20.34 -2.98 12.21
C SER A 302 -20.62 -1.65 12.92
N LEU A 303 -20.05 -0.54 12.43
CA LEU A 303 -20.34 0.81 12.94
C LEU A 303 -21.78 1.23 12.69
N LYS A 304 -22.37 0.84 11.56
CA LYS A 304 -23.76 1.17 11.21
C LYS A 304 -24.76 0.36 12.03
N ASN A 305 -24.43 -0.89 12.36
CA ASN A 305 -25.32 -1.83 13.04
C ASN A 305 -25.08 -1.89 14.55
N GLY A 306 -24.05 -1.22 15.07
CA GLY A 306 -23.74 -1.17 16.52
C GLY A 306 -23.22 -2.50 17.09
N ASP A 307 -22.85 -3.46 16.24
CA ASP A 307 -22.39 -4.79 16.64
C ASP A 307 -20.90 -4.98 16.31
N PRO A 308 -20.00 -4.95 17.32
CA PRO A 308 -18.56 -5.13 17.11
C PRO A 308 -18.19 -6.56 16.68
N THR A 309 -19.08 -7.53 16.84
CA THR A 309 -18.80 -8.92 16.49
C THR A 309 -18.81 -9.19 14.98
N GLY A 310 -19.42 -8.33 14.17
CA GLY A 310 -19.44 -8.45 12.71
C GLY A 310 -18.06 -8.31 12.03
N ILE A 311 -17.04 -7.83 12.75
CA ILE A 311 -15.66 -7.69 12.26
C ILE A 311 -14.89 -9.01 12.39
N THR A 312 -15.20 -9.82 13.40
CA THR A 312 -14.39 -10.99 13.81
C THR A 312 -15.16 -12.30 13.84
N ALA A 313 -16.50 -12.29 13.95
CA ALA A 313 -17.29 -13.51 14.07
C ALA A 313 -17.40 -14.23 12.72
N PRO A 314 -16.93 -15.49 12.61
CA PRO A 314 -17.21 -16.30 11.43
C PRO A 314 -18.72 -16.52 11.32
N LYS A 315 -19.31 -16.21 10.16
CA LYS A 315 -20.75 -16.37 9.91
C LYS A 315 -21.13 -17.84 9.65
N GLY A 316 -20.64 -18.77 10.46
CA GLY A 316 -20.79 -20.21 10.27
C GLY A 316 -19.45 -20.95 10.14
N LYS A 317 -19.49 -22.22 9.75
CA LYS A 317 -18.29 -23.03 9.55
C LYS A 317 -17.59 -22.57 8.27
N LEU A 318 -16.31 -22.19 8.36
CA LEU A 318 -15.52 -21.82 7.19
C LEU A 318 -15.34 -23.06 6.30
N LEU A 319 -15.86 -23.00 5.08
CA LEU A 319 -15.68 -24.05 4.08
C LEU A 319 -14.46 -23.77 3.22
N ILE A 320 -14.33 -22.54 2.73
CA ILE A 320 -13.27 -22.14 1.82
C ILE A 320 -12.70 -20.80 2.23
N SER A 321 -11.38 -20.78 2.41
CA SER A 321 -10.64 -19.55 2.67
C SER A 321 -10.18 -18.89 1.37
N SER A 322 -10.23 -17.56 1.35
CA SER A 322 -9.64 -16.72 0.31
C SER A 322 -8.19 -16.33 0.60
N MET A 323 -7.54 -17.05 1.54
CA MET A 323 -6.15 -16.80 1.88
C MET A 323 -5.22 -17.17 0.73
N ALA A 324 -4.03 -16.55 0.71
CA ALA A 324 -3.02 -16.73 -0.33
C ALA A 324 -2.47 -18.17 -0.47
N ALA A 325 -2.84 -19.08 0.45
CA ALA A 325 -2.50 -20.50 0.36
C ALA A 325 -3.23 -21.23 -0.80
N GLY A 326 -4.38 -20.70 -1.26
CA GLY A 326 -5.16 -21.29 -2.35
C GLY A 326 -6.03 -22.49 -1.96
N LEU A 327 -6.68 -23.08 -2.96
CA LEU A 327 -7.52 -24.27 -2.83
C LEU A 327 -6.67 -25.55 -2.72
N THR A 328 -6.99 -26.41 -1.75
CA THR A 328 -6.48 -27.79 -1.65
C THR A 328 -7.35 -28.75 -2.47
N GLU A 329 -6.89 -29.97 -2.74
CA GLU A 329 -7.70 -31.01 -3.40
C GLU A 329 -9.00 -31.33 -2.63
N GLU A 330 -8.94 -31.33 -1.29
CA GLU A 330 -10.11 -31.50 -0.44
C GLU A 330 -11.14 -30.39 -0.66
N ASN A 331 -10.68 -29.13 -0.76
CA ASN A 331 -11.56 -27.98 -1.04
C ASN A 331 -12.20 -28.10 -2.43
N ILE A 332 -11.47 -28.57 -3.44
CA ILE A 332 -12.00 -28.75 -4.81
C ILE A 332 -13.07 -29.84 -4.83
N THR A 333 -12.85 -30.94 -4.12
CA THR A 333 -13.81 -32.03 -4.01
C THR A 333 -15.08 -31.56 -3.30
N LEU A 334 -14.94 -30.78 -2.23
CA LEU A 334 -16.04 -30.15 -1.53
C LEU A 334 -16.85 -29.21 -2.46
N LEU A 335 -16.18 -28.39 -3.26
CA LEU A 335 -16.83 -27.51 -4.23
C LEU A 335 -17.62 -28.29 -5.28
N LYS A 336 -17.06 -29.37 -5.82
CA LYS A 336 -17.77 -30.23 -6.76
C LYS A 336 -19.04 -30.82 -6.15
N LYS A 337 -18.95 -31.31 -4.91
CA LYS A 337 -20.10 -31.84 -4.18
C LYS A 337 -21.19 -30.78 -3.94
N LEU A 338 -20.80 -29.57 -3.51
CA LEU A 338 -21.76 -28.47 -3.29
C LEU A 338 -22.42 -28.01 -4.60
N PHE A 339 -21.72 -28.10 -5.72
CA PHE A 339 -22.26 -27.84 -7.04
C PHE A 339 -23.27 -28.90 -7.48
N GLU A 340 -22.96 -30.18 -7.28
CA GLU A 340 -23.89 -31.29 -7.53
C GLU A 340 -25.17 -31.16 -6.67
N GLU A 341 -25.04 -30.64 -5.45
CA GLU A 341 -26.16 -30.33 -4.55
C GLU A 341 -26.92 -29.03 -4.93
N ASN A 342 -26.58 -28.36 -6.03
CA ASN A 342 -27.14 -27.06 -6.47
C ASN A 342 -27.05 -25.94 -5.42
N LYS A 343 -26.09 -26.01 -4.48
CA LYS A 343 -25.90 -25.01 -3.42
C LYS A 343 -25.04 -23.83 -3.84
N ILE A 344 -24.34 -23.92 -4.97
CA ILE A 344 -23.43 -22.89 -5.48
C ILE A 344 -23.56 -22.71 -7.00
N ASP A 345 -23.17 -21.53 -7.48
CA ASP A 345 -23.10 -21.20 -8.92
C ASP A 345 -22.05 -22.08 -9.63
N PRO A 346 -22.27 -22.52 -10.89
CA PRO A 346 -21.26 -23.21 -11.70
C PRO A 346 -19.93 -22.46 -11.87
N LYS A 347 -19.92 -21.14 -11.66
CA LYS A 347 -18.72 -20.32 -11.78
C LYS A 347 -18.27 -19.74 -10.45
N ILE A 348 -16.95 -19.82 -10.22
CA ILE A 348 -16.29 -19.25 -9.04
C ILE A 348 -15.23 -18.26 -9.50
N LYS A 349 -15.15 -17.11 -8.81
CA LYS A 349 -14.11 -16.13 -9.06
C LYS A 349 -12.80 -16.52 -8.41
N ILE A 350 -11.74 -16.58 -9.21
CA ILE A 350 -10.37 -16.82 -8.77
C ILE A 350 -9.56 -15.54 -8.90
N LYS A 351 -8.84 -15.18 -7.82
CA LYS A 351 -7.87 -14.08 -7.80
C LYS A 351 -6.57 -14.53 -8.46
N ARG A 352 -6.04 -13.68 -9.33
CA ARG A 352 -4.64 -13.73 -9.76
C ARG A 352 -3.78 -13.06 -8.71
N GLY A 353 -2.79 -13.78 -8.18
CA GLY A 353 -1.74 -13.17 -7.38
C GLY A 353 -0.93 -12.19 -8.22
N VAL A 354 -0.64 -11.01 -7.67
CA VAL A 354 0.34 -10.10 -8.25
C VAL A 354 1.68 -10.41 -7.61
N PRO A 355 2.72 -10.74 -8.40
CA PRO A 355 4.05 -11.00 -7.84
C PRO A 355 4.59 -9.71 -7.22
N PHE A 356 4.88 -9.75 -5.92
CA PHE A 356 5.33 -8.60 -5.13
C PHE A 356 6.86 -8.54 -5.01
N ALA A 357 7.56 -9.67 -5.18
CA ALA A 357 9.02 -9.73 -5.11
C ALA A 357 9.74 -8.80 -6.12
N PRO A 358 9.25 -8.58 -7.36
CA PRO A 358 9.82 -7.57 -8.26
C PRO A 358 9.79 -6.15 -7.68
N SER A 359 8.72 -5.79 -6.96
CA SER A 359 8.61 -4.50 -6.28
C SER A 359 9.57 -4.41 -5.09
N ILE A 360 9.81 -5.51 -4.37
CA ILE A 360 10.83 -5.57 -3.31
C ILE A 360 12.22 -5.32 -3.91
N LEU A 361 12.54 -5.93 -5.05
CA LEU A 361 13.81 -5.71 -5.75
C LEU A 361 13.97 -4.25 -6.19
N ILE A 362 12.95 -3.65 -6.82
CA ILE A 362 12.99 -2.24 -7.24
C ILE A 362 13.13 -1.34 -6.01
N GLY A 363 12.35 -1.60 -4.95
CA GLY A 363 12.45 -0.89 -3.68
C GLY A 363 13.84 -0.98 -3.06
N LEU A 364 14.49 -2.15 -3.13
CA LEU A 364 15.87 -2.34 -2.66
C LEU A 364 16.85 -1.50 -3.47
N LEU A 365 16.77 -1.52 -4.81
CA LEU A 365 17.65 -0.71 -5.65
C LEU A 365 17.45 0.79 -5.40
N ILE A 366 16.20 1.24 -5.31
CA ILE A 366 15.91 2.64 -4.96
C ILE A 366 16.50 2.98 -3.60
N SER A 367 16.33 2.13 -2.59
CA SER A 367 16.91 2.35 -1.26
C SER A 367 18.43 2.42 -1.31
N LEU A 368 19.10 1.55 -2.07
CA LEU A 368 20.56 1.53 -2.11
C LEU A 368 21.16 2.74 -2.85
N PHE A 369 20.58 3.12 -4.00
CA PHE A 369 21.16 4.16 -4.86
C PHE A 369 20.59 5.55 -4.60
N ILE A 370 19.28 5.67 -4.40
CA ILE A 370 18.57 6.96 -4.29
C ILE A 370 18.29 7.28 -2.81
N GLY A 371 17.91 6.26 -2.05
CA GLY A 371 17.50 6.34 -0.67
C GLY A 371 16.01 6.48 -0.45
N ASP A 372 15.63 7.18 0.60
CA ASP A 372 14.26 7.17 1.08
C ASP A 372 13.35 8.06 0.24
N LEU A 373 12.45 7.46 -0.54
CA LEU A 373 11.52 8.19 -1.40
C LEU A 373 10.57 9.09 -0.61
N ALA A 374 10.16 8.70 0.60
CA ALA A 374 9.25 9.52 1.40
C ALA A 374 9.95 10.80 1.88
N VAL A 375 11.22 10.68 2.31
CA VAL A 375 12.04 11.85 2.67
C VAL A 375 12.32 12.73 1.44
N ILE A 376 12.58 12.12 0.28
CA ILE A 376 12.78 12.86 -0.98
C ILE A 376 11.52 13.65 -1.35
N LEU A 377 10.36 13.01 -1.33
CA LEU A 377 9.08 13.67 -1.61
C LEU A 377 8.84 14.82 -0.62
N GLN A 378 9.14 14.63 0.67
CA GLN A 378 9.04 15.68 1.67
C GLN A 378 9.96 16.87 1.34
N LYS A 379 11.21 16.62 0.96
CA LYS A 379 12.17 17.68 0.56
C LYS A 379 11.71 18.42 -0.68
N ILE A 380 11.21 17.72 -1.70
CA ILE A 380 10.67 18.33 -2.92
C ILE A 380 9.47 19.23 -2.57
N LEU A 381 8.54 18.74 -1.76
CA LEU A 381 7.40 19.54 -1.30
C LEU A 381 7.85 20.79 -0.55
N TYR A 382 8.87 20.69 0.29
CA TYR A 382 9.42 21.85 0.99
C TYR A 382 9.95 22.90 0.02
N VAL A 383 10.73 22.50 -0.99
CA VAL A 383 11.30 23.41 -2.02
C VAL A 383 10.24 24.02 -2.94
N ILE A 384 9.10 23.34 -3.13
CA ILE A 384 7.99 23.91 -3.93
C ILE A 384 7.22 24.96 -3.12
N LEU A 385 7.15 24.80 -1.80
CA LEU A 385 6.36 25.65 -0.91
C LEU A 385 7.13 26.86 -0.37
N TYR A 386 8.46 26.78 -0.31
CA TYR A 386 9.38 27.80 0.21
C TYR A 386 10.51 28.04 -0.79
#